data_AF-A0A8S4FE75-F1
#
_entry.id   AF-A0A8S4FE75-F1
#
_cell.length_a   1.000
_cell.length_b   1.000
_cell.length_c   1.000
_cell.angle_alpha   90.00
_cell.angle_beta   90.00
_cell.angle_gamma   90.00
#
_symmetry.space_group_name_H-M   'P 1'
#
loop_
_entity.id
_entity.type
_entity.pdbx_description
1 polymer ?
#
loop_
_entity_poly.entity_id
_entity_poly.type
_entity_poly.pdbx_seq_one_letter_code
_entity_poly.pdbx_strand_id
1 'polypeptide(L)'
;MAAPAPPPPPPGADGPTTDNRDLKVIVNWQPYEQRDHTIQQRSFEQDGAYVQLKEALLQAVSTCTELADTRPAADKRGQAEALRTLLARLGEHYEKCQQKYDKKEATGLSVPLPSRIIALVNSPVPYRELYVGMFTIVADLSLNQFDDAAAQCERVQRLVERSVELLSQSLTERFSCDDPGWVMREALEDMANYCEFIGFISYAIGLCSELLAPASQKKKKKTGQSPAELRAAAAARALNDATLASLATLDNIFELWPQYVVTSTPLIADYKCPVEERLKSGHAEMLTDIRNILKKKTKHLKSLFQ
;
A
#
# COMPACT_ATOMS: atom_id res chain seq x y z
N MET A 1 -32.21 26.14 -19.56
CA MET A 1 -30.97 26.49 -18.82
C MET A 1 -30.02 25.32 -18.99
N ALA A 2 -28.88 25.54 -19.63
CA ALA A 2 -27.88 24.49 -19.86
C ALA A 2 -27.23 24.10 -18.52
N ALA A 3 -27.01 22.79 -18.31
CA ALA A 3 -26.26 22.30 -17.16
C ALA A 3 -24.83 22.87 -17.18
N PRO A 4 -24.26 23.24 -16.02
CA PRO A 4 -22.89 23.73 -15.97
C PRO A 4 -21.94 22.61 -16.41
N ALA A 5 -20.94 22.99 -17.22
CA ALA A 5 -19.90 22.07 -17.66
C ALA A 5 -19.20 21.47 -16.42
N PRO A 6 -18.85 20.18 -16.45
CA PRO A 6 -18.07 19.57 -15.38
C PRO A 6 -16.75 20.34 -15.21
N PRO A 7 -16.26 20.51 -13.97
CA PRO A 7 -14.98 21.15 -13.73
C PRO A 7 -13.90 20.40 -14.52
N PRO A 8 -12.96 21.12 -15.16
CA PRO A 8 -11.84 20.49 -15.83
C PRO A 8 -11.08 19.63 -14.81
N PRO A 9 -10.52 18.47 -15.23
CA PRO A 9 -9.68 17.67 -14.36
C PRO A 9 -8.56 18.57 -13.80
N PRO A 10 -8.15 18.36 -12.53
CA PRO A 10 -7.02 19.09 -11.97
C PRO A 10 -5.82 18.94 -12.92
N PRO A 11 -5.04 20.01 -13.14
CA PRO A 11 -3.86 19.90 -13.99
C PRO A 11 -2.99 18.77 -13.43
N GLY A 12 -2.63 17.83 -14.31
CA GLY A 12 -1.63 16.82 -13.98
C GLY A 12 -0.36 17.51 -13.49
N ALA A 13 0.40 16.85 -12.62
CA ALA A 13 1.67 17.33 -12.11
C ALA A 13 2.77 17.36 -13.20
N ASP A 14 2.46 17.89 -14.40
CA ASP A 14 3.31 17.97 -15.58
C ASP A 14 4.22 19.22 -15.58
N GLY A 15 4.29 19.94 -14.45
CA GLY A 15 5.30 20.97 -14.23
C GLY A 15 6.64 20.35 -13.82
N PRO A 16 7.78 20.96 -14.17
CA PRO A 16 9.07 20.47 -13.69
C PRO A 16 9.09 20.47 -12.16
N THR A 17 9.23 19.29 -11.56
CA THR A 17 9.42 19.17 -10.11
C THR A 17 10.78 19.76 -9.75
N THR A 18 10.85 20.45 -8.61
CA THR A 18 12.09 21.09 -8.13
C THR A 18 12.50 20.47 -6.81
N ASP A 19 13.77 20.07 -6.68
CA ASP A 19 14.35 19.66 -5.41
C ASP A 19 14.83 20.88 -4.62
N ASN A 20 14.06 21.33 -3.64
CA ASN A 20 14.39 22.45 -2.75
C ASN A 20 14.73 22.00 -1.32
N ARG A 21 14.99 20.70 -1.10
CA ARG A 21 15.37 20.17 0.22
C ARG A 21 16.70 20.76 0.68
N ASP A 22 16.78 21.20 1.93
CA ASP A 22 18.04 21.66 2.52
C ASP A 22 18.91 20.47 2.94
N LEU A 23 19.62 19.89 1.97
CA LEU A 23 20.53 18.76 2.17
C LEU A 23 21.88 19.18 2.78
N LYS A 24 22.06 20.45 3.12
CA LYS A 24 23.31 21.01 3.69
C LYS A 24 23.16 21.43 5.15
N VAL A 25 21.98 21.21 5.75
CA VAL A 25 21.71 21.54 7.16
C VAL A 25 22.59 20.74 8.14
N ILE A 26 23.01 19.53 7.77
CA ILE A 26 23.90 18.69 8.56
C ILE A 26 25.36 18.99 8.17
N VAL A 27 26.17 19.38 9.16
CA VAL A 27 27.61 19.61 8.95
C VAL A 27 28.29 18.29 8.60
N ASN A 28 28.81 18.21 7.37
CA ASN A 28 29.51 17.03 6.87
C ASN A 28 31.04 17.27 6.85
N TRP A 29 31.76 16.56 7.72
CA TRP A 29 33.23 16.58 7.81
C TRP A 29 33.93 15.57 6.90
N GLN A 30 33.19 14.77 6.13
CA GLN A 30 33.77 13.78 5.23
C GLN A 30 34.61 14.47 4.14
N PRO A 31 35.83 13.97 3.80
CA PRO A 31 36.66 14.54 2.74
C PRO A 31 35.90 14.68 1.42
N TYR A 32 36.15 15.75 0.66
CA TYR A 32 35.40 16.03 -0.57
C TYR A 32 35.50 14.87 -1.58
N GLU A 33 36.68 14.26 -1.70
CA GLU A 33 36.96 13.15 -2.61
C GLU A 33 36.18 11.87 -2.26
N GLN A 34 35.71 11.75 -1.02
CA GLN A 34 34.93 10.60 -0.53
C GLN A 34 33.42 10.85 -0.57
N ARG A 35 32.97 12.02 -1.01
CA ARG A 35 31.55 12.35 -1.09
C ARG A 35 30.96 11.84 -2.40
N ASP A 36 29.77 11.24 -2.31
CA ASP A 36 28.98 10.95 -3.49
C ASP A 36 28.30 12.23 -4.00
N HIS A 37 28.85 12.82 -5.06
CA HIS A 37 28.32 14.05 -5.64
C HIS A 37 26.98 13.87 -6.37
N THR A 38 26.58 12.63 -6.64
CA THR A 38 25.35 12.32 -7.38
C THR A 38 24.19 11.89 -6.46
N ILE A 39 24.43 11.74 -5.16
CA ILE A 39 23.43 11.26 -4.19
C ILE A 39 22.18 12.14 -4.13
N GLN A 40 22.32 13.46 -4.25
CA GLN A 40 21.18 14.38 -4.27
C GLN A 40 20.28 14.12 -5.48
N GLN A 41 20.87 14.04 -6.68
CA GLN A 41 20.13 13.78 -7.90
C GLN A 41 19.45 12.41 -7.85
N ARG A 42 20.17 11.35 -7.44
CA ARG A 42 19.59 10.01 -7.33
C ARG A 42 18.46 9.95 -6.31
N SER A 43 18.63 10.57 -5.13
CA SER A 43 17.57 10.67 -4.12
C SER A 43 16.33 11.39 -4.66
N PHE A 44 16.52 12.50 -5.39
CA PHE A 44 15.40 13.22 -5.99
C PHE A 44 14.66 12.38 -7.05
N GLU A 45 15.40 11.65 -7.90
CA GLU A 45 14.81 10.75 -8.90
C GLU A 45 14.05 9.59 -8.24
N GLN A 46 14.57 9.02 -7.15
CA GLN A 46 13.90 7.97 -6.39
C GLN A 46 12.60 8.48 -5.77
N ASP A 47 12.62 9.63 -5.11
CA ASP A 47 11.44 10.24 -4.51
C ASP A 47 10.41 10.62 -5.57
N GLY A 48 10.84 11.17 -6.69
CA GLY A 48 9.97 11.46 -7.83
C GLY A 48 9.29 10.19 -8.38
N ALA A 49 10.04 9.10 -8.55
CA ALA A 49 9.48 7.83 -8.98
C ALA A 49 8.48 7.25 -7.96
N TYR A 50 8.76 7.39 -6.66
CA TYR A 50 7.87 6.95 -5.59
C TYR A 50 6.56 7.74 -5.59
N VAL A 51 6.65 9.07 -5.72
CA VAL A 51 5.49 9.96 -5.80
C VAL A 51 4.61 9.60 -6.99
N GLN A 52 5.20 9.35 -8.17
CA GLN A 52 4.45 8.92 -9.35
C GLN A 52 3.68 7.61 -9.13
N LEU A 53 4.28 6.62 -8.44
CA LEU A 53 3.57 5.39 -8.07
C LEU A 53 2.38 5.69 -7.15
N LYS A 54 2.56 6.55 -6.14
CA LYS A 54 1.49 6.93 -5.21
C LYS A 54 0.39 7.74 -5.86
N GLU A 55 0.74 8.65 -6.76
CA GLU A 55 -0.21 9.44 -7.52
C GLU A 55 -1.09 8.53 -8.40
N ALA A 56 -0.48 7.59 -9.12
CA ALA A 56 -1.23 6.62 -9.92
C ALA A 56 -2.17 5.75 -9.07
N LEU A 57 -1.74 5.31 -7.89
CA LEU A 57 -2.61 4.59 -6.94
C LEU A 57 -3.78 5.45 -6.45
N LEU A 58 -3.54 6.73 -6.16
CA LEU A 58 -4.58 7.66 -5.74
C LEU A 58 -5.58 7.94 -6.88
N GLN A 59 -5.09 8.13 -8.11
CA GLN A 59 -5.92 8.27 -9.31
C GLN A 59 -6.76 7.01 -9.55
N ALA A 60 -6.19 5.81 -9.33
CA ALA A 60 -6.93 4.56 -9.42
C ALA A 60 -8.06 4.49 -8.38
N VAL A 61 -7.80 4.85 -7.12
CA VAL A 61 -8.82 4.95 -6.06
C VAL A 61 -9.93 5.92 -6.43
N SER A 62 -9.58 7.12 -6.91
CA SER A 62 -10.57 8.12 -7.34
C SER A 62 -11.44 7.57 -8.46
N THR A 63 -10.83 6.95 -9.48
CA THR A 63 -11.55 6.38 -10.62
C THR A 63 -12.46 5.22 -10.19
N CYS A 64 -11.98 4.34 -9.30
CA CYS A 64 -12.79 3.27 -8.71
C CYS A 64 -14.00 3.80 -7.94
N THR A 65 -13.86 4.93 -7.24
CA THR A 65 -14.97 5.61 -6.55
C THR A 65 -16.07 6.01 -7.55
N GLU A 66 -15.68 6.62 -8.67
CA GLU A 66 -16.60 7.05 -9.72
C GLU A 66 -17.27 5.86 -10.43
N LEU A 67 -16.54 4.76 -10.60
CA LEU A 67 -17.07 3.52 -11.17
C LEU A 67 -18.05 2.80 -10.24
N ALA A 68 -17.92 2.97 -8.93
CA ALA A 68 -18.81 2.36 -7.94
C ALA A 68 -20.19 3.03 -7.83
N ASP A 69 -20.42 4.15 -8.51
CA ASP A 69 -21.68 4.89 -8.42
C ASP A 69 -22.89 4.17 -9.03
N THR A 70 -24.05 4.83 -9.07
CA THR A 70 -25.30 4.21 -9.54
C THR A 70 -25.56 4.34 -11.04
N ARG A 71 -24.64 4.92 -11.83
CA ARG A 71 -24.81 5.07 -13.27
C ARG A 71 -24.85 3.69 -13.97
N PRO A 72 -25.57 3.56 -15.09
CA PRO A 72 -25.54 2.37 -15.93
C PRO A 72 -24.12 2.02 -16.40
N ALA A 73 -23.85 0.72 -16.57
CA ALA A 73 -22.55 0.22 -17.04
C ALA A 73 -22.11 0.82 -18.40
N ALA A 74 -23.07 1.15 -19.28
CA ALA A 74 -22.77 1.78 -20.57
C ALA A 74 -22.07 3.13 -20.41
N ASP A 75 -22.44 3.92 -19.41
CA ASP A 75 -21.90 5.26 -19.15
C ASP A 75 -20.54 5.22 -18.46
N LYS A 76 -20.18 4.07 -17.88
CA LYS A 76 -18.93 3.83 -17.14
C LYS A 76 -17.81 3.27 -18.00
N ARG A 77 -18.12 2.76 -19.20
CA ARG A 77 -17.16 2.04 -20.05
C ARG A 77 -15.89 2.84 -20.33
N GLY A 78 -16.01 4.12 -20.70
CA GLY A 78 -14.85 4.97 -20.95
C GLY A 78 -13.98 5.17 -19.70
N GLN A 79 -14.60 5.32 -18.52
CA GLN A 79 -13.87 5.45 -17.25
C GLN A 79 -13.17 4.14 -16.86
N ALA A 80 -13.81 2.99 -17.09
CA ALA A 80 -13.22 1.68 -16.83
C ALA A 80 -12.03 1.39 -17.77
N GLU A 81 -12.12 1.78 -19.03
CA GLU A 81 -11.00 1.70 -20.00
C GLU A 81 -9.85 2.63 -19.62
N ALA A 82 -10.15 3.85 -19.15
CA ALA A 82 -9.15 4.76 -18.62
C ALA A 82 -8.44 4.18 -17.39
N LEU A 83 -9.19 3.56 -16.46
CA LEU A 83 -8.63 2.86 -15.32
C LEU A 83 -7.71 1.72 -15.76
N ARG A 84 -8.14 0.86 -16.70
CA ARG A 84 -7.30 -0.24 -17.21
C ARG A 84 -6.00 0.29 -17.84
N THR A 85 -6.07 1.40 -18.56
CA THR A 85 -4.88 2.06 -19.13
C THR A 85 -3.94 2.58 -18.03
N LEU A 86 -4.51 3.20 -16.98
CA LEU A 86 -3.75 3.64 -15.82
C LEU A 86 -3.08 2.46 -15.10
N LEU A 87 -3.78 1.35 -14.90
CA LEU A 87 -3.25 0.15 -14.25
C LEU A 87 -2.14 -0.52 -15.07
N ALA A 88 -2.25 -0.53 -16.41
CA ALA A 88 -1.18 -1.00 -17.28
C ALA A 88 0.08 -0.13 -17.13
N ARG A 89 -0.07 1.20 -17.18
CA ARG A 89 1.04 2.16 -16.96
C ARG A 89 1.65 2.02 -15.57
N LEU A 90 0.82 1.86 -14.54
CA LEU A 90 1.26 1.60 -13.17
C LEU A 90 2.11 0.32 -13.11
N GLY A 91 1.64 -0.76 -13.75
CA GLY A 91 2.36 -2.02 -13.83
C GLY A 91 3.73 -1.90 -14.49
N GLU A 92 3.82 -1.19 -15.62
CA GLU A 92 5.09 -0.91 -16.30
C GLU A 92 6.02 -0.03 -15.46
N HIS A 93 5.48 0.96 -14.75
CA HIS A 93 6.27 1.85 -13.90
C HIS A 93 6.86 1.09 -12.70
N TYR A 94 6.09 0.19 -12.08
CA TYR A 94 6.58 -0.72 -11.05
C TYR A 94 7.76 -1.56 -11.55
N GLU A 95 7.65 -2.17 -12.73
CA GLU A 95 8.73 -2.98 -13.32
C GLU A 95 10.00 -2.15 -13.57
N LYS A 96 9.85 -0.94 -14.13
CA LYS A 96 10.98 -0.02 -14.34
C LYS A 96 11.64 0.38 -13.02
N CYS A 97 10.84 0.66 -12.00
CA CYS A 97 11.35 1.00 -10.67
C CYS A 97 12.08 -0.19 -10.04
N GLN A 98 11.55 -1.41 -10.18
CA GLN A 98 12.21 -2.62 -9.69
C GLN A 98 13.55 -2.86 -10.39
N GLN A 99 13.62 -2.66 -11.71
CA GLN A 99 14.88 -2.79 -12.46
C GLN A 99 15.90 -1.72 -12.10
N LYS A 100 15.46 -0.48 -11.83
CA LYS A 100 16.34 0.66 -11.55
C LYS A 100 16.82 0.69 -10.10
N TYR A 101 16.01 0.22 -9.16
CA TYR A 101 16.23 0.34 -7.71
C TYR A 101 16.34 -1.03 -7.01
N ASP A 102 16.85 -2.04 -7.73
CA ASP A 102 17.04 -3.43 -7.26
C ASP A 102 18.10 -3.59 -6.15
N LYS A 103 18.91 -2.55 -5.95
CA LYS A 103 20.02 -2.55 -4.99
C LYS A 103 19.76 -1.59 -3.84
N LYS A 104 20.08 -2.05 -2.63
CA LYS A 104 20.16 -1.18 -1.45
C LYS A 104 21.26 -0.14 -1.68
N GLU A 105 20.93 1.13 -1.49
CA GLU A 105 21.93 2.19 -1.46
C GLU A 105 22.57 2.31 -0.07
N ALA A 106 23.88 2.53 -0.04
CA ALA A 106 24.59 2.83 1.19
C ALA A 106 24.12 4.20 1.71
N THR A 107 23.66 4.22 2.96
CA THR A 107 23.22 5.45 3.61
C THR A 107 24.34 6.01 4.47
N GLY A 108 24.53 7.32 4.42
CA GLY A 108 25.41 8.09 5.30
C GLY A 108 24.58 9.01 6.19
N LEU A 109 25.15 9.44 7.32
CA LEU A 109 24.48 10.35 8.27
C LEU A 109 24.21 11.75 7.68
N SER A 110 24.97 12.14 6.65
CA SER A 110 24.96 13.46 6.03
C SER A 110 24.43 13.46 4.60
N VAL A 111 23.85 12.34 4.14
CA VAL A 111 23.20 12.23 2.82
C VAL A 111 21.68 12.15 3.01
N PRO A 112 20.89 12.41 1.95
CA PRO A 112 19.44 12.21 2.00
C PRO A 112 19.08 10.83 2.55
N LEU A 113 18.00 10.76 3.33
CA LEU A 113 17.45 9.48 3.75
C LEU A 113 17.02 8.67 2.52
N PRO A 114 17.21 7.34 2.54
CA PRO A 114 16.88 6.49 1.41
C PRO A 114 15.37 6.54 1.16
N SER A 115 14.99 6.60 -0.11
CA SER A 115 13.59 6.65 -0.49
C SER A 115 12.87 5.33 -0.18
N ARG A 116 11.60 5.41 0.21
CA ARG A 116 10.74 4.24 0.50
C ARG A 116 10.50 3.36 -0.72
N ILE A 117 10.79 3.85 -1.93
CA ILE A 117 10.71 3.06 -3.16
C ILE A 117 11.59 1.81 -3.10
N ILE A 118 12.78 1.89 -2.47
CA ILE A 118 13.70 0.76 -2.36
C ILE A 118 13.05 -0.36 -1.56
N ALA A 119 12.43 -0.05 -0.42
CA ALA A 119 11.71 -1.04 0.38
C ALA A 119 10.48 -1.60 -0.36
N LEU A 120 9.80 -0.76 -1.13
CA LEU A 120 8.61 -1.17 -1.88
C LEU A 120 8.94 -2.17 -3.00
N VAL A 121 9.95 -1.88 -3.83
CA VAL A 121 10.25 -2.70 -5.03
C VAL A 121 11.12 -3.92 -4.75
N ASN A 122 11.86 -3.91 -3.64
CA ASN A 122 12.64 -5.06 -3.18
C ASN A 122 11.89 -5.94 -2.18
N SER A 123 10.64 -5.60 -1.86
CA SER A 123 9.80 -6.43 -1.01
C SER A 123 9.54 -7.78 -1.67
N PRO A 124 9.49 -8.88 -0.90
CA PRO A 124 9.06 -10.18 -1.44
C PRO A 124 7.57 -10.19 -1.82
N VAL A 125 6.79 -9.20 -1.36
CA VAL A 125 5.36 -9.10 -1.65
C VAL A 125 5.12 -8.57 -3.06
N PRO A 126 4.29 -9.25 -3.88
CA PRO A 126 3.98 -8.85 -5.26
C PRO A 126 2.96 -7.68 -5.31
N TYR A 127 3.37 -6.50 -4.83
CA TYR A 127 2.49 -5.32 -4.73
C TYR A 127 1.91 -4.89 -6.07
N ARG A 128 2.67 -5.01 -7.16
CA ARG A 128 2.20 -4.69 -8.50
C ARG A 128 0.96 -5.50 -8.86
N GLU A 129 1.05 -6.83 -8.75
CA GLU A 129 -0.03 -7.76 -9.10
C GLU A 129 -1.22 -7.57 -8.16
N LEU A 130 -0.97 -7.30 -6.89
CA LEU A 130 -2.00 -7.02 -5.88
C LEU A 130 -2.79 -5.75 -6.21
N TYR A 131 -2.11 -4.61 -6.46
CA TYR A 131 -2.77 -3.34 -6.77
C TYR A 131 -3.51 -3.40 -8.11
N VAL A 132 -2.83 -3.84 -9.17
CA VAL A 132 -3.44 -3.98 -10.49
C VAL A 132 -4.63 -4.92 -10.43
N GLY A 133 -4.47 -6.06 -9.77
CA GLY A 133 -5.50 -7.07 -9.69
C GLY A 133 -6.73 -6.59 -8.93
N MET A 134 -6.53 -5.90 -7.81
CA MET A 134 -7.63 -5.40 -7.00
C MET A 134 -8.46 -4.35 -7.72
N PHE A 135 -7.83 -3.34 -8.33
CA PHE A 135 -8.57 -2.29 -9.03
C PHE A 135 -9.25 -2.81 -10.31
N THR A 136 -8.71 -3.87 -10.92
CA THR A 136 -9.35 -4.56 -12.06
C THR A 136 -10.68 -5.19 -11.64
N ILE A 137 -10.79 -5.80 -10.45
CA ILE A 137 -12.05 -6.36 -9.94
C ILE A 137 -13.15 -5.28 -9.90
N VAL A 138 -12.83 -4.09 -9.39
CA VAL A 138 -13.79 -2.98 -9.33
C VAL A 138 -14.24 -2.57 -10.73
N ALA A 139 -13.32 -2.49 -11.70
CA ALA A 139 -13.64 -2.18 -13.08
C ALA A 139 -14.60 -3.22 -13.67
N ASP A 140 -14.30 -4.51 -13.52
CA ASP A 140 -15.09 -5.60 -14.08
C ASP A 140 -16.49 -5.65 -13.46
N LEU A 141 -16.60 -5.50 -12.13
CA LEU A 141 -17.88 -5.41 -11.44
C LEU A 141 -18.69 -4.19 -11.90
N SER A 142 -18.07 -3.03 -12.10
CA SER A 142 -18.75 -1.81 -12.56
C SER A 142 -19.38 -1.95 -13.96
N LEU A 143 -18.86 -2.89 -14.75
CA LEU A 143 -19.33 -3.22 -16.10
C LEU A 143 -20.25 -4.46 -16.14
N ASN A 144 -20.61 -5.03 -14.99
CA ASN A 144 -21.33 -6.29 -14.87
C ASN A 144 -20.63 -7.49 -15.52
N GLN A 145 -19.30 -7.45 -15.60
CA GLN A 145 -18.45 -8.55 -16.08
C GLN A 145 -18.17 -9.53 -14.93
N PHE A 146 -19.23 -10.18 -14.43
CA PHE A 146 -19.18 -10.93 -13.18
C PHE A 146 -18.26 -12.16 -13.24
N ASP A 147 -18.16 -12.85 -14.38
CA ASP A 147 -17.27 -14.01 -14.52
C ASP A 147 -15.79 -13.60 -14.47
N ASP A 148 -15.43 -12.50 -15.13
CA ASP A 148 -14.07 -11.94 -15.11
C ASP A 148 -13.72 -11.47 -13.69
N ALA A 149 -14.64 -10.75 -13.04
CA ALA A 149 -14.48 -10.31 -11.67
C ALA A 149 -14.29 -11.48 -10.69
N ALA A 150 -15.06 -12.57 -10.84
CA ALA A 150 -14.94 -13.76 -10.00
C ALA A 150 -13.55 -14.41 -10.15
N ALA A 151 -13.10 -14.63 -11.39
CA ALA A 151 -11.78 -15.19 -11.66
C ALA A 151 -10.66 -14.32 -11.09
N GLN A 152 -10.81 -13.00 -11.19
CA GLN A 152 -9.83 -12.05 -10.67
C GLN A 152 -9.84 -11.99 -9.13
N CYS A 153 -11.01 -12.07 -8.48
CA CYS A 153 -11.13 -12.21 -7.02
C CYS A 153 -10.36 -13.44 -6.52
N GLU A 154 -10.54 -14.60 -7.13
CA GLU A 154 -9.83 -15.82 -6.75
C GLU A 154 -8.30 -15.69 -6.93
N ARG A 155 -7.86 -15.04 -8.02
CA ARG A 155 -6.43 -14.79 -8.26
C ARG A 155 -5.85 -13.87 -7.17
N VAL A 156 -6.53 -12.76 -6.88
CA VAL A 156 -6.07 -11.81 -5.86
C VAL A 156 -6.12 -12.45 -4.47
N GLN A 157 -7.11 -13.29 -4.17
CA GLN A 157 -7.19 -14.02 -2.90
C GLN A 157 -5.92 -14.85 -2.66
N ARG A 158 -5.53 -15.68 -3.63
CA ARG A 158 -4.30 -16.49 -3.53
C ARG A 158 -3.05 -15.62 -3.38
N LEU A 159 -3.02 -14.47 -4.05
CA LEU A 159 -1.91 -13.52 -3.91
C LEU A 159 -1.87 -12.91 -2.50
N VAL A 160 -3.00 -12.55 -1.91
CA VAL A 160 -3.06 -12.01 -0.53
C VAL A 160 -2.58 -13.05 0.49
N GLU A 161 -3.09 -14.28 0.39
CA GLU A 161 -2.68 -15.41 1.23
C GLU A 161 -1.17 -15.63 1.12
N ARG A 162 -0.63 -15.67 -0.10
CA ARG A 162 0.80 -15.84 -0.32
C ARG A 162 1.62 -14.64 0.18
N SER A 163 1.10 -13.43 0.06
CA SER A 163 1.84 -12.21 0.40
C SER A 163 2.06 -12.08 1.90
N VAL A 164 1.06 -12.42 2.71
CA VAL A 164 1.23 -12.39 4.17
C VAL A 164 2.19 -13.46 4.67
N GLU A 165 2.24 -14.62 4.01
CA GLU A 165 3.25 -15.65 4.28
C GLU A 165 4.66 -15.15 3.99
N LEU A 166 4.87 -14.58 2.79
CA LEU A 166 6.17 -14.05 2.36
C LEU A 166 6.66 -12.92 3.28
N LEU A 167 5.76 -12.03 3.69
CA LEU A 167 6.05 -10.99 4.67
C LEU A 167 6.46 -11.60 6.01
N SER A 168 5.68 -12.54 6.54
CA SER A 168 5.94 -13.18 7.84
C SER A 168 7.27 -13.92 7.85
N GLN A 169 7.60 -14.60 6.76
CA GLN A 169 8.89 -15.28 6.59
C GLN A 169 10.04 -14.27 6.59
N SER A 170 9.95 -13.22 5.77
CA SER A 170 11.00 -12.19 5.71
C SER A 170 11.23 -11.51 7.06
N LEU A 171 10.17 -11.22 7.82
CA LEU A 171 10.28 -10.62 9.15
C LEU A 171 10.91 -11.57 10.16
N THR A 172 10.57 -12.85 10.11
CA THR A 172 11.13 -13.87 11.01
C THR A 172 12.63 -14.06 10.78
N GLU A 173 13.06 -14.11 9.53
CA GLU A 173 14.48 -14.15 9.14
C GLU A 173 15.23 -12.91 9.67
N ARG A 174 14.61 -11.73 9.55
CA ARG A 174 15.14 -10.47 10.07
C ARG A 174 15.26 -10.47 11.60
N PHE A 175 14.23 -10.90 12.32
CA PHE A 175 14.24 -10.93 13.79
C PHE A 175 15.24 -11.91 14.39
N SER A 176 15.81 -12.80 13.58
CA SER A 176 16.85 -13.76 14.00
C SER A 176 18.28 -13.22 13.88
N CYS A 177 18.46 -11.93 13.51
CA CYS A 177 19.77 -11.32 13.29
C CYS A 177 20.37 -10.67 14.54
N ASP A 178 21.71 -10.61 14.62
CA ASP A 178 22.48 -10.15 15.78
C ASP A 178 22.39 -8.61 16.04
N ASP A 179 21.87 -7.82 15.09
CA ASP A 179 21.61 -6.38 15.26
C ASP A 179 20.09 -6.08 15.29
N PRO A 180 19.44 -6.19 16.46
CA PRO A 180 17.99 -6.05 16.55
C PRO A 180 17.52 -4.62 16.24
N GLY A 181 18.31 -3.59 16.57
CA GLY A 181 17.88 -2.19 16.45
C GLY A 181 17.74 -1.73 15.00
N TRP A 182 18.76 -1.96 14.18
CA TRP A 182 18.73 -1.56 12.77
C TRP A 182 17.76 -2.41 11.95
N VAL A 183 17.69 -3.70 12.25
CA VAL A 183 16.82 -4.65 11.54
C VAL A 183 15.33 -4.37 11.82
N MET A 184 14.99 -3.93 13.03
CA MET A 184 13.63 -3.49 13.36
C MET A 184 13.18 -2.30 12.50
N ARG A 185 14.07 -1.35 12.19
CA ARG A 185 13.73 -0.22 11.31
C ARG A 185 13.38 -0.70 9.90
N GLU A 186 14.20 -1.58 9.32
CA GLU A 186 13.90 -2.14 7.99
C GLU A 186 12.60 -2.96 7.99
N ALA A 187 12.37 -3.74 9.05
CA ALA A 187 11.13 -4.50 9.24
C ALA A 187 9.89 -3.59 9.31
N LEU A 188 10.01 -2.40 9.91
CA LEU A 188 8.91 -1.43 9.95
C LEU A 188 8.57 -0.86 8.57
N GLU A 189 9.53 -0.71 7.67
CA GLU A 189 9.26 -0.28 6.28
C GLU A 189 8.48 -1.36 5.51
N ASP A 190 8.88 -2.63 5.66
CA ASP A 190 8.16 -3.77 5.07
C ASP A 190 6.70 -3.83 5.59
N MET A 191 6.53 -3.67 6.91
CA MET A 191 5.21 -3.60 7.54
C MET A 191 4.40 -2.38 7.10
N ALA A 192 5.04 -1.21 6.96
CA ALA A 192 4.37 0.01 6.53
C ALA A 192 3.82 -0.13 5.11
N ASN A 193 4.60 -0.72 4.19
CA ASN A 193 4.16 -1.01 2.82
C ASN A 193 2.96 -1.96 2.80
N TYR A 194 2.99 -3.00 3.64
CA TYR A 194 1.90 -3.98 3.67
C TYR A 194 0.64 -3.42 4.34
N CYS A 195 0.77 -2.65 5.42
CA CYS A 195 -0.34 -1.91 6.04
C CYS A 195 -0.97 -0.90 5.08
N GLU A 196 -0.17 -0.23 4.25
CA GLU A 196 -0.67 0.64 3.20
C GLU A 196 -1.48 -0.15 2.16
N PHE A 197 -0.95 -1.29 1.70
CA PHE A 197 -1.68 -2.20 0.82
C PHE A 197 -3.02 -2.62 1.43
N ILE A 198 -3.03 -3.06 2.70
CA ILE A 198 -4.25 -3.38 3.48
C ILE A 198 -5.26 -2.23 3.43
N GLY A 199 -4.80 -0.99 3.49
CA GLY A 199 -5.63 0.20 3.31
C GLY A 199 -6.39 0.21 1.98
N PHE A 200 -5.66 -0.01 0.87
CA PHE A 200 -6.21 -0.04 -0.48
C PHE A 200 -7.12 -1.25 -0.74
N ILE A 201 -6.71 -2.47 -0.36
CA ILE A 201 -7.55 -3.67 -0.53
C ILE A 201 -8.84 -3.54 0.27
N SER A 202 -8.77 -3.05 1.51
CA SER A 202 -9.97 -2.88 2.32
C SER A 202 -10.96 -1.90 1.68
N TYR A 203 -10.44 -0.82 1.10
CA TYR A 203 -11.24 0.18 0.42
C TYR A 203 -11.92 -0.41 -0.83
N ALA A 204 -11.15 -1.09 -1.68
CA ALA A 204 -11.68 -1.69 -2.91
C ALA A 204 -12.69 -2.82 -2.61
N ILE A 205 -12.48 -3.65 -1.58
CA ILE A 205 -13.46 -4.64 -1.13
C ILE A 205 -14.77 -3.95 -0.70
N GLY A 206 -14.69 -2.79 -0.04
CA GLY A 206 -15.85 -1.96 0.27
C GLY A 206 -16.65 -1.60 -0.99
N LEU A 207 -15.98 -1.11 -2.04
CA LEU A 207 -16.62 -0.81 -3.32
C LEU A 207 -17.22 -2.06 -3.98
N CYS A 208 -16.52 -3.19 -3.96
CA CYS A 208 -17.04 -4.46 -4.46
C CYS A 208 -18.33 -4.86 -3.73
N SER A 209 -18.37 -4.70 -2.41
CA SER A 209 -19.58 -4.97 -1.61
C SER A 209 -20.75 -4.06 -2.00
N GLU A 210 -20.50 -2.79 -2.33
CA GLU A 210 -21.56 -1.87 -2.77
C GLU A 210 -22.07 -2.18 -4.19
N LEU A 211 -21.16 -2.59 -5.08
CA LEU A 211 -21.47 -3.00 -6.45
C LEU A 211 -22.28 -4.30 -6.50
N LEU A 212 -22.02 -5.22 -5.55
CA LEU A 212 -22.69 -6.52 -5.43
C LEU A 212 -23.92 -6.50 -4.51
N ALA A 213 -24.21 -5.36 -3.85
CA ALA A 213 -25.33 -5.26 -2.93
C ALA A 213 -26.68 -5.48 -3.65
N PRO A 214 -27.62 -6.28 -3.09
CA PRO A 214 -28.89 -6.60 -3.73
C PRO A 214 -29.72 -5.34 -4.02
N ALA A 215 -30.43 -5.34 -5.16
CA ALA A 215 -31.28 -4.23 -5.60
C ALA A 215 -32.45 -3.88 -4.64
N SER A 216 -32.66 -4.63 -3.56
CA SER A 216 -33.65 -4.30 -2.51
C SER A 216 -33.33 -3.01 -1.75
N GLN A 217 -32.06 -2.60 -1.69
CA GLN A 217 -31.67 -1.25 -1.22
C GLN A 217 -31.80 -0.17 -2.32
N LYS A 218 -31.91 -0.57 -3.58
CA LYS A 218 -32.03 0.30 -4.77
C LYS A 218 -33.41 0.13 -5.42
N LYS A 219 -34.47 0.68 -4.81
CA LYS A 219 -35.89 0.72 -5.25
C LYS A 219 -36.15 0.42 -6.76
N LYS A 220 -36.07 -0.83 -7.22
CA LYS A 220 -36.52 -1.29 -8.55
C LYS A 220 -36.61 -2.82 -8.60
N LYS A 221 -37.60 -3.30 -9.38
CA LYS A 221 -38.13 -4.67 -9.56
C LYS A 221 -37.18 -5.84 -9.22
N LYS A 222 -37.72 -6.83 -8.48
CA LYS A 222 -37.18 -8.18 -8.28
C LYS A 222 -36.88 -8.88 -9.61
N THR A 223 -35.68 -8.69 -10.14
CA THR A 223 -35.02 -9.65 -11.03
C THR A 223 -34.00 -10.36 -10.16
N GLY A 224 -34.11 -11.68 -10.03
CA GLY A 224 -33.17 -12.47 -9.22
C GLY A 224 -31.73 -12.29 -9.72
N GLN A 225 -30.77 -12.38 -8.80
CA GLN A 225 -29.34 -12.30 -9.14
C GLN A 225 -28.97 -13.40 -10.14
N SER A 226 -28.13 -13.06 -11.11
CA SER A 226 -27.67 -14.05 -12.08
C SER A 226 -26.71 -15.07 -11.42
N PRO A 227 -26.57 -16.31 -11.94
CA PRO A 227 -25.59 -17.26 -11.43
C PRO A 227 -24.15 -16.71 -11.44
N ALA A 228 -23.79 -15.90 -12.44
CA ALA A 228 -22.48 -15.26 -12.52
C ALA A 228 -22.29 -14.20 -11.42
N GLU A 229 -23.33 -13.40 -11.14
CA GLU A 229 -23.33 -12.41 -10.05
C GLU A 229 -23.18 -13.07 -8.67
N LEU A 230 -23.88 -14.19 -8.44
CA LEU A 230 -23.73 -14.99 -7.21
C LEU A 230 -22.32 -15.55 -7.04
N ARG A 231 -21.69 -15.99 -8.15
CA ARG A 231 -20.30 -16.46 -8.14
C ARG A 231 -19.33 -15.33 -7.81
N ALA A 232 -19.51 -14.16 -8.43
CA ALA A 232 -18.69 -12.98 -8.14
C ALA A 232 -18.82 -12.54 -6.67
N ALA A 233 -20.04 -12.57 -6.11
CA ALA A 233 -20.28 -12.28 -4.70
C ALA A 233 -19.58 -13.28 -3.77
N ALA A 234 -19.65 -14.58 -4.08
CA ALA A 234 -18.96 -15.61 -3.32
C ALA A 234 -17.43 -15.43 -3.37
N ALA A 235 -16.87 -15.17 -4.56
CA ALA A 235 -15.44 -14.94 -4.73
C ALA A 235 -14.95 -13.66 -4.02
N ALA A 236 -15.73 -12.57 -4.08
CA ALA A 236 -15.42 -11.33 -3.36
C ALA A 236 -15.47 -11.53 -1.83
N ARG A 237 -16.39 -12.35 -1.33
CA ARG A 237 -16.44 -12.73 0.09
C ARG A 237 -15.24 -13.56 0.51
N ALA A 238 -14.81 -14.53 -0.31
CA ALA A 238 -13.61 -15.30 -0.04
C ALA A 238 -12.34 -14.42 0.00
N LEU A 239 -12.24 -13.44 -0.91
CA LEU A 239 -11.18 -12.42 -0.89
C LEU A 239 -11.22 -11.57 0.40
N ASN A 240 -12.41 -11.19 0.87
CA ASN A 240 -12.58 -10.49 2.14
C ASN A 240 -12.11 -11.33 3.33
N ASP A 241 -12.46 -12.62 3.34
CA ASP A 241 -12.04 -13.56 4.40
C ASP A 241 -10.52 -13.75 4.41
N ALA A 242 -9.87 -13.87 3.25
CA ALA A 242 -8.41 -13.90 3.14
C ALA A 242 -7.76 -12.60 3.64
N THR A 243 -8.37 -11.44 3.36
CA THR A 243 -7.89 -10.14 3.85
C THR A 243 -8.02 -10.04 5.37
N LEU A 244 -9.13 -10.54 5.94
CA LEU A 244 -9.34 -10.63 7.39
C LEU A 244 -8.32 -11.56 8.06
N ALA A 245 -8.00 -12.70 7.44
CA ALA A 245 -6.95 -13.60 7.91
C ALA A 245 -5.58 -12.91 7.87
N SER A 246 -5.27 -12.17 6.80
CA SER A 246 -4.04 -11.39 6.71
C SER A 246 -3.93 -10.33 7.81
N LEU A 247 -5.02 -9.60 8.11
CA LEU A 247 -5.10 -8.66 9.23
C LEU A 247 -4.84 -9.32 10.59
N ALA A 248 -5.35 -10.53 10.81
CA ALA A 248 -5.11 -11.27 12.04
C ALA A 248 -3.63 -11.64 12.19
N THR A 249 -2.98 -12.06 11.11
CA THR A 249 -1.52 -12.31 11.11
C THR A 249 -0.73 -11.04 11.44
N LEU A 250 -1.10 -9.89 10.87
CA LEU A 250 -0.44 -8.62 11.19
C LEU A 250 -0.60 -8.22 12.66
N ASP A 251 -1.80 -8.36 13.24
CA ASP A 251 -2.01 -8.07 14.66
C ASP A 251 -1.14 -8.98 15.55
N ASN A 252 -1.00 -10.26 15.18
CA ASN A 252 -0.09 -11.19 15.85
C ASN A 252 1.38 -10.78 15.73
N ILE A 253 1.83 -10.36 14.54
CA ILE A 253 3.20 -9.87 14.32
C ILE A 253 3.48 -8.65 15.20
N PHE A 254 2.54 -7.70 15.25
CA PHE A 254 2.70 -6.50 16.08
C PHE A 254 2.60 -6.79 17.58
N GLU A 255 1.84 -7.81 17.99
CA GLU A 255 1.78 -8.25 19.39
C GLU A 255 3.07 -8.92 19.84
N LEU A 256 3.67 -9.74 18.96
CA LEU A 256 4.93 -10.44 19.20
C LEU A 256 6.15 -9.65 18.73
N TRP A 257 5.98 -8.33 18.52
CA TRP A 257 7.03 -7.50 17.98
C TRP A 257 8.23 -7.46 18.94
N PRO A 258 9.47 -7.65 18.46
CA PRO A 258 10.65 -7.68 19.32
C PRO A 258 10.78 -6.41 20.18
N GLN A 259 11.17 -6.59 21.45
CA GLN A 259 11.45 -5.46 22.31
C GLN A 259 12.80 -4.83 21.97
N TYR A 260 12.86 -3.51 22.02
CA TYR A 260 14.12 -2.78 21.83
C TYR A 260 15.04 -3.01 23.03
N VAL A 261 16.12 -3.77 22.83
CA VAL A 261 17.15 -4.02 23.84
C VAL A 261 18.43 -3.31 23.43
N VAL A 262 18.81 -2.28 24.19
CA VAL A 262 20.12 -1.64 24.02
C VAL A 262 21.14 -2.45 24.81
N THR A 263 22.06 -3.12 24.12
CA THR A 263 23.16 -3.89 24.71
C THR A 263 24.40 -3.03 24.98
N SER A 264 24.28 -1.70 25.02
CA SER A 264 25.42 -0.83 25.31
C SER A 264 25.81 -0.96 26.77
N THR A 265 27.04 -1.38 27.05
CA THR A 265 27.64 -1.23 28.38
C THR A 265 27.75 0.26 28.65
N PRO A 266 27.06 0.80 29.67
CA PRO A 266 27.12 2.23 29.93
C PRO A 266 28.55 2.59 30.34
N LEU A 267 29.15 3.57 29.66
CA LEU A 267 30.46 4.14 30.03
C LEU A 267 30.42 4.79 31.43
N ILE A 268 29.22 5.10 31.92
CA ILE A 268 28.94 5.72 33.22
C ILE A 268 27.83 4.91 33.89
N ALA A 269 28.13 4.27 35.03
CA ALA A 269 27.23 3.31 35.71
C ALA A 269 25.83 3.88 36.05
N ASP A 270 25.72 5.19 36.27
CA ASP A 270 24.47 5.86 36.65
C ASP A 270 23.80 6.65 35.51
N TYR A 271 24.31 6.55 34.27
CA TYR A 271 23.72 7.26 33.15
C TYR A 271 22.44 6.58 32.67
N LYS A 272 21.29 7.21 32.97
CA LYS A 272 20.02 6.90 32.30
C LYS A 272 20.03 7.54 30.92
N CYS A 273 19.93 6.73 29.87
CA CYS A 273 19.92 7.21 28.50
C CYS A 273 18.51 7.71 28.10
N PRO A 274 18.27 9.03 27.99
CA PRO A 274 16.93 9.54 27.66
C PRO A 274 16.51 9.18 26.23
N VAL A 275 17.49 8.91 25.36
CA VAL A 275 17.26 8.46 23.97
C VAL A 275 16.64 7.07 23.96
N GLU A 276 17.13 6.15 24.81
CA GLU A 276 16.58 4.80 24.91
C GLU A 276 15.13 4.82 25.42
N GLU A 277 14.85 5.61 26.46
CA GLU A 277 13.49 5.76 26.98
C GLU A 277 12.53 6.32 25.91
N ARG A 278 12.96 7.34 25.15
CA ARG A 278 12.17 7.91 24.04
C ARG A 278 11.94 6.93 22.90
N LEU A 279 12.95 6.12 22.55
CA LEU A 279 12.81 5.09 21.52
C LEU A 279 11.81 4.01 21.95
N LYS A 280 11.92 3.54 23.21
CA LYS A 280 10.99 2.55 23.76
C LYS A 280 9.56 3.08 23.82
N SER A 281 9.35 4.30 24.33
CA SER A 281 8.02 4.89 24.45
C SER A 281 7.42 5.18 23.08
N GLY A 282 8.17 5.83 22.18
CA GLY A 282 7.68 6.18 20.84
C GLY A 282 7.35 4.93 20.01
N HIS A 283 8.14 3.87 20.14
CA HIS A 283 7.85 2.59 19.48
C HIS A 283 6.59 1.92 20.04
N ALA A 284 6.41 1.89 21.36
CA ALA A 284 5.22 1.33 21.99
C ALA A 284 3.93 2.10 21.61
N GLU A 285 4.01 3.44 21.54
CA GLU A 285 2.92 4.30 21.06
C GLU A 285 2.58 4.00 19.61
N MET A 286 3.58 3.97 18.72
CA MET A 286 3.39 3.65 17.30
C MET A 286 2.74 2.27 17.10
N LEU A 287 3.22 1.23 17.79
CA LEU A 287 2.64 -0.12 17.72
C LEU A 287 1.17 -0.11 18.18
N THR A 288 0.87 0.62 19.26
CA THR A 288 -0.50 0.77 19.77
C THR A 288 -1.42 1.43 18.73
N ASP A 289 -0.96 2.51 18.10
CA ASP A 289 -1.71 3.23 17.08
C ASP A 289 -1.99 2.37 15.85
N ILE A 290 -0.98 1.64 15.36
CA ILE A 290 -1.16 0.74 14.22
C ILE A 290 -2.18 -0.35 14.56
N ARG A 291 -2.05 -1.02 15.72
CA ARG A 291 -3.02 -2.06 16.14
C ARG A 291 -4.44 -1.50 16.25
N ASN A 292 -4.61 -0.27 16.74
CA ASN A 292 -5.91 0.39 16.79
C ASN A 292 -6.49 0.63 15.39
N ILE A 293 -5.66 1.01 14.41
CA ILE A 293 -6.07 1.14 13.01
C ILE A 293 -6.48 -0.23 12.44
N LEU A 294 -5.69 -1.29 12.65
CA LEU A 294 -5.98 -2.64 12.17
C LEU A 294 -7.32 -3.15 12.75
N LYS A 295 -7.57 -2.96 14.05
CA LYS A 295 -8.84 -3.32 14.69
C LYS A 295 -10.05 -2.62 14.05
N LYS A 296 -9.92 -1.32 13.72
CA LYS A 296 -10.96 -0.57 13.00
C LYS A 296 -11.19 -1.14 11.60
N LYS A 297 -10.13 -1.49 10.87
CA LYS A 297 -10.21 -2.12 9.54
C LYS A 297 -10.88 -3.49 9.61
N THR A 298 -10.51 -4.34 10.57
CA THR A 298 -11.15 -5.63 10.83
C THR A 298 -12.65 -5.48 11.09
N LYS A 299 -13.04 -4.49 11.92
CA LYS A 299 -14.46 -4.21 12.19
C LYS A 299 -15.22 -3.81 10.92
N HIS A 300 -14.62 -2.96 10.09
CA HIS A 300 -15.21 -2.54 8.81
C HIS A 300 -15.41 -3.73 7.86
N LEU A 301 -14.38 -4.53 7.63
CA LEU A 301 -14.43 -5.68 6.70
C LEU A 301 -15.42 -6.77 7.15
N LYS A 302 -15.57 -6.98 8.47
CA LYS A 302 -16.60 -7.87 9.04
C LYS A 302 -18.04 -7.38 8.83
N SER A 303 -18.22 -6.09 8.54
CA SER A 303 -19.53 -5.51 8.25
C SER A 303 -19.93 -5.60 6.78
N LEU A 304 -19.00 -5.96 5.90
CA LEU A 304 -19.25 -6.11 4.46
C LEU A 304 -19.88 -7.48 4.15
N PHE A 305 -20.60 -7.57 3.03
CA PHE A 305 -21.25 -8.80 2.55
C PHE A 305 -22.19 -9.50 3.56
N GLN A 306 -22.84 -8.71 4.41
CA GLN A 306 -23.90 -9.17 5.34
C GLN A 306 -25.25 -9.35 4.65
#